data_AF-A0A3E3K5B8-F1
#
_entry.id   AF-A0A3E3K5B8-F1
#
_cell.length_a   1.000
_cell.length_b   1.000
_cell.length_c   1.000
_cell.angle_alpha   90.00
_cell.angle_beta   90.00
_cell.angle_gamma   90.00
#
_symmetry.space_group_name_H-M   'P 1'
#
loop_
_entity.id
_entity.type
_entity.pdbx_description
1 polymer ?
#
loop_
_entity_poly.entity_id
_entity_poly.type
_entity_poly.pdbx_seq_one_letter_code
_entity_poly.pdbx_strand_id
1 'polypeptide(L)'
;MGNLIKYEWRKQRMTRILILACLLAFVVLFVAGAVLRNDTLVAISILIMTFAGMFGILYVGIENIVILNRDLKTKQSYMLWMVPHSTYEILASKIIAGILQMAFVFMAFFIAGAATLTITAASDGSLGEFLRAVREFFERGVNIQVDWGLVFGMCLLCLIAWMNVMVVGFLAVILTRTVLLNTKFGGVIAVILFFVINFVIDRIYIILGQLFDLAPISGWGGIGLFDYVFYIVMTVLVYLLVGWIADRKLSI
;
A
#
# COMPACT_ATOMS: atom_id res chain seq x y z
N MET A 1 24.21 -1.79 0.32
CA MET A 1 22.73 -1.71 0.45
C MET A 1 22.06 -2.70 1.41
N GLY A 2 22.29 -4.02 1.34
CA GLY A 2 21.49 -5.00 2.12
C GLY A 2 21.44 -4.80 3.64
N ASN A 3 22.51 -4.30 4.24
CA ASN A 3 22.55 -4.01 5.69
C ASN A 3 21.67 -2.81 6.08
N LEU A 4 21.54 -1.80 5.20
CA LEU A 4 20.67 -0.64 5.41
C LEU A 4 19.19 -1.06 5.34
N ILE A 5 18.83 -1.90 4.36
CA ILE A 5 17.46 -2.45 4.25
C ILE A 5 17.11 -3.27 5.50
N LYS A 6 18.02 -4.13 5.98
CA LYS A 6 17.83 -4.89 7.23
C LYS A 6 17.68 -4.00 8.46
N TYR A 7 18.29 -2.81 8.47
CA TYR A 7 18.17 -1.85 9.55
C TYR A 7 16.78 -1.19 9.55
N GLU A 8 16.34 -0.66 8.40
CA GLU A 8 15.01 -0.06 8.26
C GLU A 8 13.88 -1.08 8.53
N TRP A 9 14.06 -2.32 8.06
CA TRP A 9 13.13 -3.43 8.32
C TRP A 9 12.98 -3.77 9.81
N ARG A 10 14.04 -3.58 10.59
CA ARG A 10 14.02 -3.78 12.05
C ARG A 10 13.33 -2.61 12.75
N LYS A 11 13.50 -1.39 12.25
CA LYS A 11 12.87 -0.18 12.81
C LYS A 11 11.34 -0.27 12.77
N GLN A 12 10.78 -0.85 11.71
CA GLN A 12 9.33 -1.03 11.50
C GLN A 12 8.77 -2.31 12.14
N ARG A 13 9.59 -3.07 12.89
CA ARG A 13 9.22 -4.40 13.40
C ARG A 13 8.05 -4.35 14.38
N MET A 14 8.05 -3.40 15.32
CA MET A 14 7.01 -3.32 16.36
C MET A 14 5.63 -3.16 15.74
N THR A 15 5.52 -2.22 14.81
CA THR A 15 4.26 -1.93 14.13
C THR A 15 3.77 -3.09 13.30
N ARG A 16 4.67 -3.76 12.56
CA ARG A 16 4.35 -4.99 11.84
C ARG A 16 3.84 -6.09 12.77
N ILE A 17 4.48 -6.29 13.93
CA ILE A 17 4.04 -7.31 14.91
C ILE A 17 2.64 -6.98 15.43
N LEU A 18 2.35 -5.71 15.74
CA LEU A 18 1.02 -5.30 16.21
C LEU A 18 -0.07 -5.58 15.16
N ILE A 19 0.18 -5.21 13.91
CA ILE A 19 -0.77 -5.46 12.81
C ILE A 19 -1.02 -6.97 12.62
N LEU A 20 0.04 -7.79 12.68
CA LEU A 20 -0.09 -9.24 12.57
C LEU A 20 -0.78 -9.88 13.79
N ALA A 21 -0.56 -9.34 14.99
CA ALA A 21 -1.26 -9.79 16.19
C ALA A 21 -2.76 -9.50 16.11
N CYS A 22 -3.14 -8.32 15.59
CA CYS A 22 -4.55 -8.02 15.29
C CYS A 22 -5.14 -8.96 14.25
N LEU A 23 -4.42 -9.23 13.15
CA LEU A 23 -4.85 -10.19 12.14
C LEU A 23 -5.09 -11.58 12.75
N LEU A 24 -4.16 -12.06 13.58
CA LEU A 24 -4.29 -13.35 14.26
C LEU A 24 -5.52 -13.38 15.17
N ALA A 25 -5.77 -12.30 15.93
CA ALA A 25 -6.96 -12.20 16.77
C ALA A 25 -8.27 -12.30 15.95
N PHE A 26 -8.33 -11.67 14.78
CA PHE A 26 -9.50 -11.76 13.90
C PHE A 26 -9.68 -13.16 13.30
N VAL A 27 -8.60 -13.84 12.93
CA VAL A 27 -8.67 -15.24 12.48
C VAL A 27 -9.15 -16.16 13.61
N VAL A 28 -8.70 -15.96 14.85
CA VAL A 28 -9.17 -16.73 16.00
C VAL A 28 -10.67 -16.48 16.25
N LEU A 29 -11.13 -15.24 16.13
CA LEU A 29 -12.57 -14.92 16.23
C LEU A 29 -13.38 -15.62 15.13
N PHE A 30 -12.87 -15.63 13.89
CA PHE A 30 -13.51 -16.36 12.79
C PHE A 30 -13.63 -17.86 13.09
N VAL A 31 -12.52 -18.49 13.52
CA VAL A 31 -12.51 -19.92 13.86
C VAL A 31 -13.45 -20.22 15.02
N ALA A 32 -13.49 -19.38 16.05
CA ALA A 32 -14.43 -19.51 17.16
C ALA A 32 -15.88 -19.41 16.68
N GLY A 33 -16.20 -18.47 15.79
CA GLY A 33 -17.52 -18.34 15.18
C GLY A 33 -17.94 -19.55 14.37
N ALA A 34 -17.00 -20.09 13.59
CA ALA A 34 -17.22 -21.29 12.78
C ALA A 34 -17.47 -22.53 13.67
N VAL A 35 -16.70 -22.71 14.74
CA VAL A 35 -16.88 -23.83 15.69
C VAL A 35 -18.20 -23.71 16.45
N LEU A 36 -18.59 -22.50 16.85
CA LEU A 36 -19.85 -22.24 17.55
C LEU A 36 -21.07 -22.21 16.62
N ARG A 37 -20.88 -22.40 15.30
CA ARG A 37 -21.91 -22.30 14.26
C ARG A 37 -22.75 -21.01 14.36
N ASN A 38 -22.10 -19.91 14.74
CA ASN A 38 -22.75 -18.62 14.84
C ASN A 38 -22.43 -17.76 13.61
N ASP A 39 -23.35 -17.76 12.65
CA ASP A 39 -23.22 -17.02 11.39
C ASP A 39 -22.96 -15.52 11.61
N THR A 40 -23.53 -14.93 12.66
CA THR A 40 -23.33 -13.49 12.94
C THR A 40 -21.89 -13.18 13.35
N LEU A 41 -21.27 -14.06 14.15
CA LEU A 41 -19.89 -13.88 14.61
C LEU A 41 -18.90 -14.08 13.45
N VAL A 42 -19.19 -15.06 12.58
CA VAL A 42 -18.44 -15.27 11.33
C VAL A 42 -18.54 -14.02 10.43
N ALA A 43 -19.75 -13.49 10.22
CA ALA A 43 -19.98 -12.27 9.44
C ALA A 43 -19.16 -11.08 9.96
N ILE A 44 -19.25 -10.82 11.26
CA ILE A 44 -18.56 -9.71 11.92
C ILE A 44 -17.04 -9.87 11.80
N SER A 45 -16.53 -11.10 11.95
CA SER A 45 -15.09 -11.36 11.82
C SER A 45 -14.56 -11.09 10.41
N ILE A 46 -15.28 -11.51 9.36
CA ILE A 46 -14.93 -11.23 7.96
C ILE A 46 -14.96 -9.73 7.68
N LEU A 47 -16.00 -9.04 8.16
CA LEU A 47 -16.16 -7.60 7.97
C LEU A 47 -15.00 -6.84 8.63
N ILE A 48 -14.75 -7.08 9.92
CA ILE A 48 -13.68 -6.41 10.66
C ILE A 48 -12.31 -6.72 10.02
N MET A 49 -12.07 -7.97 9.59
CA MET A 49 -10.81 -8.34 8.95
C MET A 49 -10.61 -7.64 7.60
N THR A 50 -11.69 -7.49 6.81
CA THR A 50 -11.65 -6.77 5.52
C THR A 50 -11.33 -5.29 5.72
N PHE A 51 -12.01 -4.63 6.67
CA PHE A 51 -11.71 -3.24 7.01
C PHE A 51 -10.30 -3.07 7.60
N ALA A 52 -9.88 -3.98 8.48
CA ALA A 52 -8.54 -3.96 9.06
C ALA A 52 -7.45 -4.16 8.00
N GLY A 53 -7.69 -4.98 6.98
CA GLY A 53 -6.78 -5.13 5.84
C GLY A 53 -6.66 -3.84 5.03
N MET A 54 -7.80 -3.22 4.69
CA MET A 54 -7.81 -1.96 3.96
C MET A 54 -7.09 -0.84 4.73
N PHE A 55 -7.46 -0.58 5.98
CA PHE A 55 -6.81 0.46 6.79
C PHE A 55 -5.39 0.10 7.21
N GLY A 56 -5.07 -1.18 7.38
CA GLY A 56 -3.72 -1.64 7.72
C GLY A 56 -2.70 -1.29 6.65
N ILE A 57 -3.05 -1.48 5.38
CA ILE A 57 -2.19 -1.11 4.24
C ILE A 57 -2.00 0.41 4.18
N LEU A 58 -3.09 1.19 4.36
CA LEU A 58 -3.02 2.65 4.41
C LEU A 58 -2.10 3.14 5.53
N TYR A 59 -2.26 2.59 6.72
CA TYR A 59 -1.48 2.93 7.89
C TYR A 59 0.02 2.67 7.67
N VAL A 60 0.40 1.52 7.11
CA VAL A 60 1.82 1.20 6.81
C VAL A 60 2.41 2.19 5.80
N GLY A 61 1.62 2.63 4.81
CA GLY A 61 2.01 3.71 3.88
C GLY A 61 2.38 5.01 4.58
N ILE A 62 1.49 5.46 5.46
CA ILE A 62 1.67 6.71 6.21
C ILE A 62 2.83 6.60 7.20
N GLU A 63 2.97 5.46 7.89
CA GLU A 63 4.07 5.19 8.82
C GLU A 63 5.43 5.40 8.14
N ASN A 64 5.60 4.88 6.92
CA ASN A 64 6.84 5.05 6.14
C ASN A 64 7.17 6.54 5.89
N ILE A 65 6.17 7.35 5.54
CA ILE A 65 6.34 8.80 5.32
C ILE A 65 6.69 9.52 6.63
N VAL A 66 6.03 9.14 7.73
CA VAL A 66 6.26 9.73 9.06
C VAL A 66 7.65 9.40 9.58
N ILE A 67 8.11 8.16 9.41
CA ILE A 67 9.46 7.74 9.77
C ILE A 67 10.48 8.58 9.01
N LEU A 68 10.30 8.79 7.70
CA LEU A 68 11.18 9.64 6.91
C LEU A 68 11.19 11.09 7.42
N ASN A 69 10.02 11.69 7.69
CA ASN A 69 9.95 13.06 8.19
C ASN A 69 10.58 13.22 9.59
N ARG A 70 10.43 12.22 10.46
CA ARG A 70 11.10 12.18 11.77
C ARG A 70 12.61 12.05 11.63
N ASP A 71 13.06 11.24 10.69
CA ASP A 71 14.49 11.09 10.38
C ASP A 71 15.05 12.43 9.91
N LEU A 72 14.39 13.14 8.99
CA LEU A 72 14.86 14.46 8.55
C LEU A 72 14.82 15.56 9.63
N LYS A 73 14.08 15.37 10.73
CA LYS A 73 14.02 16.33 11.85
C LYS A 73 15.03 16.06 12.97
N THR A 74 15.54 14.85 13.12
CA THR A 74 16.28 14.43 14.33
C THR A 74 17.79 14.42 14.10
N LYS A 75 18.56 14.90 15.10
CA LYS A 75 20.04 14.96 15.05
C LYS A 75 20.71 13.60 14.82
N GLN A 76 20.09 12.50 15.30
CA GLN A 76 20.60 11.14 15.10
C GLN A 76 20.56 10.68 13.64
N SER A 77 19.67 11.24 12.82
CA SER A 77 19.62 10.92 11.38
C SER A 77 20.58 11.75 10.56
N TYR A 78 21.02 12.93 11.01
CA TYR A 78 22.12 13.67 10.38
C TYR A 78 23.38 12.81 10.30
N MET A 79 23.66 11.99 11.32
CA MET A 79 24.74 11.00 11.27
C MET A 79 24.57 9.95 10.17
N LEU A 80 23.33 9.59 9.79
CA LEU A 80 23.06 8.61 8.74
C LEU A 80 23.48 9.14 7.36
N TRP A 81 23.38 10.47 7.16
CA TRP A 81 23.80 11.16 5.95
C TRP A 81 25.30 11.50 5.92
N MET A 82 26.02 11.29 7.04
CA MET A 82 27.47 11.45 7.15
C MET A 82 28.25 10.14 6.92
N VAL A 83 27.55 9.02 6.73
CA VAL A 83 28.17 7.72 6.40
C VAL A 83 28.59 7.75 4.92
N PRO A 84 29.72 7.15 4.50
CA PRO A 84 30.17 7.11 3.10
C PRO A 84 29.31 6.18 2.22
N HIS A 85 28.00 6.44 2.18
CA HIS A 85 27.02 5.83 1.30
C HIS A 85 26.34 6.93 0.48
N SER A 86 25.97 6.64 -0.76
CA SER A 86 25.28 7.65 -1.57
C SER A 86 23.87 7.91 -1.01
N THR A 87 23.42 9.16 -1.16
CA THR A 87 22.07 9.62 -0.85
C THR A 87 20.99 8.70 -1.46
N TYR A 88 21.24 8.23 -2.68
CA TYR A 88 20.39 7.29 -3.40
C TYR A 88 20.30 5.94 -2.71
N GLU A 89 21.40 5.40 -2.18
CA GLU A 89 21.38 4.11 -1.46
C GLU A 89 20.54 4.20 -0.18
N ILE A 90 20.66 5.31 0.55
CA ILE A 90 19.94 5.55 1.80
C ILE A 90 18.43 5.65 1.52
N LEU A 91 18.03 6.48 0.55
CA LEU A 91 16.63 6.64 0.16
C LEU A 91 16.04 5.36 -0.44
N ALA A 92 16.80 4.66 -1.31
CA ALA A 92 16.41 3.37 -1.86
C ALA A 92 16.11 2.37 -0.74
N SER A 93 16.97 2.31 0.28
CA SER A 93 16.79 1.35 1.37
C SER A 93 15.49 1.58 2.15
N LYS A 94 15.08 2.83 2.35
CA LYS A 94 13.80 3.17 3.00
C LYS A 94 12.60 2.81 2.14
N ILE A 95 12.64 3.17 0.86
CA ILE A 95 11.54 2.87 -0.08
C ILE A 95 11.39 1.37 -0.26
N ILE A 96 12.49 0.64 -0.47
CA ILE A 96 12.47 -0.83 -0.63
C ILE A 96 11.99 -1.51 0.65
N ALA A 97 12.45 -1.06 1.83
CA ALA A 97 11.96 -1.61 3.10
C ALA A 97 10.46 -1.35 3.29
N GLY A 98 9.97 -0.16 2.96
CA GLY A 98 8.56 0.19 3.02
C GLY A 98 7.69 -0.60 2.04
N ILE A 99 8.14 -0.74 0.79
CA ILE A 99 7.49 -1.58 -0.23
C ILE A 99 7.41 -3.03 0.25
N LEU A 100 8.51 -3.58 0.77
CA LEU A 100 8.56 -4.94 1.30
C LEU A 100 7.61 -5.09 2.50
N GLN A 101 7.47 -4.06 3.34
CA GLN A 101 6.60 -4.09 4.51
C GLN A 101 5.14 -4.12 4.09
N MET A 102 4.77 -3.27 3.12
CA MET A 102 3.42 -3.25 2.55
C MET A 102 3.09 -4.56 1.86
N ALA A 103 3.98 -5.09 1.01
CA ALA A 103 3.79 -6.35 0.32
C ALA A 103 3.60 -7.51 1.32
N PHE A 104 4.38 -7.54 2.40
CA PHE A 104 4.26 -8.57 3.44
C PHE A 104 2.92 -8.49 4.18
N VAL A 105 2.51 -7.29 4.61
CA VAL A 105 1.22 -7.10 5.31
C VAL A 105 0.05 -7.41 4.36
N PHE A 106 0.12 -6.92 3.13
CA PHE A 106 -0.86 -7.23 2.08
C PHE A 106 -1.02 -8.73 1.88
N MET A 107 0.07 -9.46 1.72
CA MET A 107 0.02 -10.90 1.48
C MET A 107 -0.62 -11.64 2.66
N ALA A 108 -0.28 -11.25 3.89
CA ALA A 108 -0.86 -11.85 5.10
C ALA A 108 -2.38 -11.64 5.17
N PHE A 109 -2.86 -10.41 4.93
CA PHE A 109 -4.29 -10.12 4.93
C PHE A 109 -5.02 -10.73 3.75
N PHE A 110 -4.40 -10.78 2.57
CA PHE A 110 -5.01 -11.38 1.38
C PHE A 110 -5.18 -12.89 1.56
N ILE A 111 -4.16 -13.60 2.05
CA ILE A 111 -4.26 -15.04 2.32
C ILE A 111 -5.32 -15.31 3.38
N ALA A 112 -5.33 -14.56 4.48
CA ALA A 112 -6.32 -14.73 5.54
C ALA A 112 -7.74 -14.43 5.03
N GLY A 113 -7.93 -13.32 4.30
CA GLY A 113 -9.19 -12.96 3.69
C GLY A 113 -9.70 -14.01 2.71
N ALA A 114 -8.86 -14.45 1.78
CA ALA A 114 -9.19 -15.50 0.83
C ALA A 114 -9.53 -16.83 1.51
N ALA A 115 -8.76 -17.23 2.54
CA ALA A 115 -9.03 -18.44 3.32
C ALA A 115 -10.38 -18.37 4.05
N THR A 116 -10.69 -17.26 4.72
CA THR A 116 -11.98 -17.13 5.41
C THR A 116 -13.16 -17.11 4.45
N LEU A 117 -13.07 -16.38 3.34
CA LEU A 117 -14.13 -16.32 2.32
C LEU A 117 -14.37 -17.68 1.64
N THR A 118 -13.30 -18.43 1.33
CA THR A 118 -13.43 -19.78 0.76
C THR A 118 -14.09 -20.75 1.73
N ILE A 119 -13.68 -20.74 3.01
CA ILE A 119 -14.27 -21.59 4.05
C ILE A 119 -15.75 -21.26 4.23
N THR A 120 -16.13 -19.99 4.29
CA THR A 120 -17.53 -19.59 4.43
C THR A 120 -18.35 -19.92 3.18
N ALA A 121 -17.81 -19.73 1.98
CA ALA A 121 -18.48 -20.11 0.74
C ALA A 121 -18.67 -21.63 0.58
N ALA A 122 -17.79 -22.43 1.18
CA ALA A 122 -17.88 -23.89 1.22
C ALA A 122 -18.84 -24.40 2.30
N SER A 123 -19.13 -23.61 3.33
CA SER A 123 -20.09 -23.98 4.37
C SER A 123 -21.54 -23.87 3.89
N ASP A 124 -22.39 -24.82 4.29
CA ASP A 124 -23.84 -24.83 3.98
C ASP A 124 -24.65 -23.82 4.83
N GLY A 125 -23.99 -22.81 5.41
CA GLY A 125 -24.64 -21.77 6.22
C GLY A 125 -25.32 -20.71 5.35
N SER A 126 -26.21 -19.92 5.98
CA SER A 126 -26.93 -18.81 5.33
C SER A 126 -25.97 -17.81 4.66
N LEU A 127 -24.80 -17.63 5.26
CA LEU A 127 -23.74 -16.74 4.77
C LEU A 127 -23.03 -17.30 3.52
N GLY A 128 -22.90 -18.63 3.42
CA GLY A 128 -22.36 -19.29 2.24
C GLY A 128 -23.30 -19.16 1.04
N GLU A 129 -24.60 -19.33 1.25
CA GLU A 129 -25.63 -19.11 0.22
C GLU A 129 -25.64 -17.65 -0.27
N PHE A 130 -25.57 -16.69 0.66
CA PHE A 130 -25.48 -15.27 0.32
C PHE A 130 -24.25 -14.96 -0.56
N LEU A 131 -23.07 -15.48 -0.19
CA LEU A 131 -21.84 -15.27 -0.98
C LEU A 131 -21.94 -15.86 -2.39
N ARG A 132 -22.57 -17.04 -2.54
CA ARG A 132 -22.82 -17.65 -3.86
C ARG A 132 -23.79 -16.81 -4.69
N ALA A 133 -24.87 -16.31 -4.08
CA ALA A 133 -25.83 -15.44 -4.75
C ALA A 133 -25.17 -14.13 -5.24
N VAL A 134 -24.32 -13.51 -4.42
CA VAL A 134 -23.54 -12.32 -4.82
C VAL A 134 -22.62 -12.65 -6.00
N ARG A 135 -21.90 -13.78 -5.94
CA ARG A 135 -21.03 -14.20 -7.04
C ARG A 135 -21.80 -14.39 -8.35
N GLU A 136 -22.93 -15.09 -8.32
CA GLU A 136 -23.78 -15.30 -9.50
C GLU A 136 -24.35 -14.00 -10.06
N PHE A 137 -24.67 -13.03 -9.20
CA PHE A 137 -25.10 -11.70 -9.62
C PHE A 137 -24.01 -10.96 -10.39
N PHE A 138 -22.74 -11.01 -9.94
CA PHE A 138 -21.64 -10.40 -10.66
C PHE A 138 -21.34 -11.10 -12.00
N GLU A 139 -21.36 -12.43 -12.01
CA GLU A 139 -21.09 -13.23 -13.21
C GLU A 139 -22.18 -13.06 -14.28
N ARG A 140 -23.47 -13.10 -13.90
CA ARG A 140 -24.59 -13.01 -14.86
C ARG A 140 -25.07 -11.58 -15.10
N GLY A 141 -25.01 -10.71 -14.10
CA GLY A 141 -25.54 -9.35 -14.16
C GLY A 141 -24.55 -8.34 -14.72
N VAL A 142 -23.26 -8.44 -14.35
CA VAL A 142 -22.22 -7.48 -14.75
C VAL A 142 -21.24 -8.09 -15.77
N ASN A 143 -21.40 -9.37 -16.11
CA ASN A 143 -20.50 -10.13 -17.00
C ASN A 143 -19.03 -10.09 -16.53
N ILE A 144 -18.81 -9.99 -15.21
CA ILE A 144 -17.49 -10.06 -14.59
C ILE A 144 -17.34 -11.46 -13.99
N GLN A 145 -16.41 -12.23 -14.54
CA GLN A 145 -16.06 -13.52 -13.97
C GLN A 145 -15.27 -13.29 -12.68
N VAL A 146 -15.90 -13.53 -11.53
CA VAL A 146 -15.26 -13.37 -10.21
C VAL A 146 -14.35 -14.57 -9.98
N ASP A 147 -13.16 -14.50 -10.55
CA ASP A 147 -12.07 -15.43 -10.29
C ASP A 147 -11.12 -14.86 -9.22
N TRP A 148 -10.45 -15.74 -8.49
CA TRP A 148 -9.40 -15.37 -7.54
C TRP A 148 -8.27 -14.59 -8.20
N GLY A 149 -7.99 -14.85 -9.48
CA GLY A 149 -7.03 -14.09 -10.28
C GLY A 149 -7.43 -12.62 -10.44
N LEU A 150 -8.71 -12.33 -10.67
CA LEU A 150 -9.23 -10.97 -10.81
C LEU A 150 -9.19 -10.22 -9.48
N VAL A 151 -9.66 -10.86 -8.40
CA VAL A 151 -9.64 -10.26 -7.05
C VAL A 151 -8.20 -9.97 -6.62
N PHE A 152 -7.28 -10.91 -6.86
CA PHE A 152 -5.86 -10.71 -6.61
C PHE A 152 -5.29 -9.56 -7.45
N GLY A 153 -5.62 -9.50 -8.74
CA GLY A 153 -5.22 -8.40 -9.63
C GLY A 153 -5.68 -7.03 -9.14
N MET A 154 -6.97 -6.89 -8.82
CA MET A 154 -7.53 -5.65 -8.25
C MET A 154 -6.81 -5.21 -6.97
N CYS A 155 -6.61 -6.15 -6.05
CA CYS A 155 -5.90 -5.92 -4.80
C CYS A 155 -4.41 -5.56 -5.05
N LEU A 156 -3.75 -6.19 -6.02
CA LEU A 156 -2.38 -5.92 -6.42
C LEU A 156 -2.25 -4.52 -7.04
N LEU A 157 -3.16 -4.12 -7.93
CA LEU A 157 -3.19 -2.78 -8.52
C LEU A 157 -3.36 -1.72 -7.43
N CYS A 158 -4.27 -1.96 -6.47
CA CYS A 158 -4.46 -1.08 -5.32
C CYS A 158 -3.17 -0.96 -4.49
N LEU A 159 -2.45 -2.06 -4.26
CA LEU A 159 -1.15 -2.06 -3.59
C LEU A 159 -0.12 -1.22 -4.36
N ILE A 160 -0.03 -1.39 -5.69
CA ILE A 160 0.92 -0.65 -6.53
C ILE A 160 0.59 0.84 -6.57
N ALA A 161 -0.67 1.21 -6.71
CA ALA A 161 -1.12 2.58 -6.62
C ALA A 161 -0.76 3.18 -5.25
N TRP A 162 -0.95 2.44 -4.17
CA TRP A 162 -0.59 2.90 -2.83
C TRP A 162 0.92 3.05 -2.62
N MET A 163 1.74 2.16 -3.21
CA MET A 163 3.20 2.33 -3.24
C MET A 163 3.61 3.61 -3.95
N ASN A 164 2.97 3.94 -5.07
CA ASN A 164 3.19 5.20 -5.77
C ASN A 164 2.90 6.41 -4.87
N VAL A 165 1.74 6.40 -4.20
CA VAL A 165 1.35 7.45 -3.25
C VAL A 165 2.38 7.60 -2.13
N MET A 166 2.91 6.50 -1.59
CA MET A 166 3.96 6.56 -0.56
C MET A 166 5.23 7.25 -1.06
N VAL A 167 5.71 6.92 -2.26
CA VAL A 167 6.92 7.53 -2.85
C VAL A 167 6.69 9.01 -3.18
N VAL A 168 5.48 9.38 -3.58
CA VAL A 168 5.07 10.79 -3.72
C VAL A 168 5.08 11.52 -2.37
N GLY A 169 4.66 10.85 -1.30
CA GLY A 169 4.81 11.34 0.08
C GLY A 169 6.26 11.64 0.44
N PHE A 170 7.20 10.78 0.01
CA PHE A 170 8.63 11.00 0.23
C PHE A 170 9.12 12.25 -0.52
N LEU A 171 8.71 12.40 -1.78
CA LEU A 171 9.00 13.60 -2.58
C LEU A 171 8.48 14.86 -1.91
N ALA A 172 7.23 14.85 -1.45
CA ALA A 172 6.62 16.02 -0.83
C ALA A 172 7.34 16.44 0.47
N VAL A 173 7.72 15.47 1.30
CA VAL A 173 8.47 15.72 2.54
C VAL A 173 9.86 16.28 2.24
N ILE A 174 10.60 15.70 1.29
CA ILE A 174 11.96 16.13 0.94
C ILE A 174 11.94 17.52 0.27
N LEU A 175 10.99 17.76 -0.63
CA LEU A 175 10.88 19.05 -1.32
C LEU A 175 10.54 20.17 -0.34
N THR A 176 9.65 19.91 0.61
CA THR A 176 9.33 20.88 1.66
C THR A 176 10.55 21.19 2.54
N ARG A 177 11.37 20.19 2.87
CA ARG A 177 12.59 20.39 3.68
C ARG A 177 13.67 21.17 2.94
N THR A 178 13.76 20.99 1.62
CA THR A 178 14.81 21.61 0.79
C THR A 178 14.45 23.01 0.28
N VAL A 179 13.16 23.32 0.12
CA VAL A 179 12.69 24.65 -0.32
C VAL A 179 12.36 25.56 0.87
N LEU A 180 11.81 25.01 1.95
CA LEU A 180 11.35 25.77 3.11
C LEU A 180 12.18 25.47 4.35
N LEU A 181 13.46 25.86 4.28
CA LEU A 181 14.37 25.80 5.42
C LEU A 181 13.75 26.54 6.62
N ASN A 182 13.65 25.84 7.76
CA ASN A 182 13.27 26.40 9.07
C ASN A 182 11.85 26.99 9.27
N THR A 183 10.86 26.63 8.44
CA THR A 183 9.47 27.06 8.70
C THR A 183 8.76 26.18 9.73
N LYS A 184 8.10 26.78 10.73
CA LYS A 184 7.27 26.05 11.74
C LYS A 184 6.13 25.25 11.09
N PHE A 185 5.67 25.65 9.90
CA PHE A 185 4.55 25.05 9.17
C PHE A 185 4.96 24.06 8.07
N GLY A 186 6.23 23.65 7.99
CA GLY A 186 6.69 22.72 6.93
C GLY A 186 5.93 21.39 6.88
N GLY A 187 5.24 20.97 7.94
CA GLY A 187 4.36 19.79 7.88
C GLY A 187 3.12 20.01 7.01
N VAL A 188 2.42 21.13 7.18
CA VAL A 188 1.19 21.45 6.45
C VAL A 188 1.48 21.66 4.97
N ILE A 189 2.60 22.32 4.66
CA ILE A 189 2.99 22.57 3.28
C ILE A 189 3.33 21.27 2.56
N ALA A 190 3.96 20.30 3.23
CA ALA A 190 4.21 18.98 2.67
C ALA A 190 2.90 18.25 2.31
N VAL A 191 1.85 18.40 3.12
CA VAL A 191 0.53 17.82 2.83
C VAL A 191 -0.10 18.48 1.60
N ILE A 192 -0.06 19.80 1.50
CA ILE A 192 -0.59 20.52 0.31
C ILE A 192 0.17 20.06 -0.94
N LEU A 193 1.50 20.01 -0.86
CA LEU A 193 2.35 19.62 -1.97
C LEU A 193 2.13 18.16 -2.40
N PHE A 194 1.87 17.27 -1.42
CA PHE A 194 1.49 15.89 -1.67
C PHE A 194 0.20 15.79 -2.49
N PHE A 195 -0.85 16.54 -2.14
CA PHE A 195 -2.10 16.55 -2.92
C PHE A 195 -1.90 17.13 -4.32
N VAL A 196 -1.11 18.20 -4.46
CA VAL A 196 -0.79 18.80 -5.76
C VAL A 196 -0.06 17.82 -6.67
N ILE A 197 0.96 17.11 -6.17
CA ILE A 197 1.70 16.13 -6.97
C ILE A 197 0.78 14.96 -7.37
N ASN A 198 -0.02 14.42 -6.44
CA ASN A 198 -0.95 13.35 -6.77
C ASN A 198 -1.97 13.79 -7.84
N PHE A 199 -2.48 15.02 -7.75
CA PHE A 199 -3.36 15.58 -8.78
C PHE A 199 -2.66 15.67 -10.15
N VAL A 200 -1.40 16.09 -10.20
CA VAL A 200 -0.63 16.12 -11.45
C VAL A 200 -0.45 14.72 -12.02
N ILE A 201 -0.11 13.72 -11.19
CA ILE A 201 0.04 12.33 -11.61
C ILE A 201 -1.28 11.79 -12.19
N ASP A 202 -2.40 12.08 -11.55
CA ASP A 202 -3.73 11.70 -12.03
C ASP A 202 -4.07 12.36 -13.39
N ARG A 203 -3.71 13.64 -13.58
CA ARG A 203 -3.88 14.29 -14.90
C ARG A 203 -3.00 13.66 -15.98
N ILE A 204 -1.77 13.29 -15.65
CA ILE A 204 -0.89 12.56 -16.58
C ILE A 204 -1.49 11.20 -16.92
N TYR A 205 -2.04 10.48 -15.94
CA TYR A 205 -2.72 9.21 -16.16
C TYR A 205 -3.87 9.34 -17.16
N ILE A 206 -4.76 10.33 -16.98
CA ILE A 206 -5.90 10.56 -17.88
C ILE A 206 -5.42 10.87 -19.31
N ILE A 207 -4.42 11.75 -19.45
CA ILE A 207 -3.90 12.15 -20.78
C ILE A 207 -3.23 10.97 -21.48
N LEU A 208 -2.41 10.20 -20.77
CA LEU A 208 -1.74 9.03 -21.34
C LEU A 208 -2.73 7.90 -21.63
N GLY A 209 -3.75 7.70 -20.78
CA GLY A 209 -4.80 6.72 -21.02
C GLY A 209 -5.58 6.99 -22.31
N GLN A 210 -5.85 8.26 -22.62
CA GLN A 210 -6.48 8.66 -23.90
C GLN A 210 -5.57 8.43 -25.12
N LEU A 211 -4.25 8.49 -24.95
CA LEU A 211 -3.29 8.32 -26.03
C LEU A 211 -2.97 6.85 -26.33
N PHE A 212 -2.94 6.01 -25.29
CA PHE A 212 -2.50 4.63 -25.41
C PHE A 212 -3.64 3.63 -25.62
N ASP A 213 -4.91 4.02 -25.43
CA ASP A 213 -6.16 3.24 -25.60
C ASP A 213 -5.94 1.71 -25.69
N LEU A 214 -5.31 1.17 -24.64
CA LEU A 214 -5.03 -0.25 -24.53
C LEU A 214 -6.32 -0.90 -24.09
N ALA A 215 -6.89 -1.75 -24.95
CA ALA A 215 -8.11 -2.48 -24.65
C ALA A 215 -8.01 -3.11 -23.24
N PRO A 216 -9.03 -2.93 -22.39
CA PRO A 216 -9.08 -3.58 -21.09
C PRO A 216 -8.88 -5.09 -21.25
N ILE A 217 -8.20 -5.72 -20.28
CA ILE A 217 -8.08 -7.18 -20.29
C ILE A 217 -9.51 -7.74 -20.16
N SER A 218 -9.97 -8.47 -21.18
CA SER A 218 -11.33 -9.01 -21.22
C SER A 218 -11.62 -9.83 -19.96
N GLY A 219 -12.73 -9.52 -19.28
CA GLY A 219 -13.14 -10.21 -18.06
C GLY A 219 -12.59 -9.63 -16.75
N TRP A 220 -11.66 -8.66 -16.78
CA TRP A 220 -11.03 -8.07 -15.58
C TRP A 220 -11.67 -6.76 -15.09
N GLY A 221 -12.96 -6.57 -15.39
CA GLY A 221 -13.72 -5.41 -14.87
C GLY A 221 -13.16 -4.04 -15.30
N GLY A 222 -12.50 -3.95 -16.46
CA GLY A 222 -11.96 -2.70 -16.98
C GLY A 222 -10.48 -2.43 -16.66
N ILE A 223 -9.79 -3.33 -15.94
CA ILE A 223 -8.36 -3.16 -15.63
C ILE A 223 -7.50 -3.53 -16.85
N GLY A 224 -6.66 -2.58 -17.27
CA GLY A 224 -5.71 -2.76 -18.36
C GLY A 224 -4.30 -3.07 -17.86
N LEU A 225 -3.46 -3.68 -18.70
CA LEU A 225 -2.00 -3.76 -18.44
C LEU A 225 -1.38 -2.36 -18.28
N PHE A 226 -1.97 -1.36 -18.94
CA PHE A 226 -1.57 0.04 -18.85
C PHE A 226 -1.53 0.54 -17.41
N ASP A 227 -2.52 0.20 -16.59
CA ASP A 227 -2.68 0.72 -15.24
C ASP A 227 -1.50 0.29 -14.35
N TYR A 228 -1.13 -0.99 -14.44
CA TYR A 228 0.03 -1.53 -13.73
C TYR A 228 1.33 -0.87 -14.17
N VAL A 229 1.54 -0.78 -15.49
CA VAL A 229 2.77 -0.20 -16.07
C VAL A 229 2.89 1.27 -15.69
N PHE A 230 1.80 2.03 -15.78
CA PHE A 230 1.77 3.44 -15.45
C PHE A 230 2.22 3.69 -14.01
N TYR A 231 1.59 3.03 -13.02
CA TYR A 231 1.95 3.27 -11.62
C TYR A 231 3.37 2.81 -11.29
N ILE A 232 3.86 1.72 -11.90
CA ILE A 232 5.25 1.26 -11.71
C ILE A 232 6.22 2.30 -12.27
N VAL A 233 6.03 2.71 -13.53
CA VAL A 233 6.89 3.70 -14.20
C VAL A 233 6.89 5.03 -13.42
N MET A 234 5.71 5.51 -13.02
CA MET A 234 5.60 6.73 -12.22
C MET A 234 6.31 6.60 -10.86
N THR A 235 6.25 5.44 -10.22
CA THR A 235 6.95 5.20 -8.95
C THR A 235 8.47 5.32 -9.13
N VAL A 236 9.00 4.74 -10.21
CA VAL A 236 10.44 4.83 -10.55
C VAL A 236 10.83 6.27 -10.89
N LEU A 237 10.04 6.99 -11.68
CA LEU A 237 10.32 8.38 -12.04
C LEU A 237 10.32 9.30 -10.81
N VAL A 238 9.31 9.17 -9.93
CA VAL A 238 9.26 9.95 -8.69
C VAL A 238 10.43 9.58 -7.78
N TYR A 239 10.82 8.31 -7.70
CA TYR A 239 12.01 7.90 -6.95
C TYR A 239 13.30 8.56 -7.49
N LEU A 240 13.50 8.59 -8.80
CA LEU A 240 14.67 9.23 -9.40
C LEU A 240 14.70 10.73 -9.11
N LEU A 241 13.54 11.40 -9.17
CA LEU A 241 13.40 12.81 -8.79
C LEU A 241 13.71 13.04 -7.31
N VAL A 242 13.20 12.18 -6.42
CA VAL A 242 13.50 12.19 -4.98
C VAL A 242 15.00 12.10 -4.74
N GLY A 243 15.67 11.13 -5.36
CA GLY A 243 17.11 10.95 -5.23
C GLY A 243 17.91 12.16 -5.74
N TRP A 244 17.52 12.72 -6.88
CA TRP A 244 18.21 13.88 -7.48
C TRP A 244 18.09 15.15 -6.63
N ILE A 245 16.91 15.43 -6.07
CA ILE A 245 16.71 16.59 -5.18
C ILE A 245 17.50 16.38 -3.89
N ALA A 246 17.47 15.17 -3.34
CA ALA A 246 18.17 14.87 -2.11
C ALA A 246 19.69 14.98 -2.28
N ASP A 247 20.24 14.49 -3.38
CA ASP A 247 21.68 14.51 -3.60
C ASP A 247 22.21 15.94 -3.72
N ARG A 248 21.48 16.83 -4.40
CA ARG A 248 21.89 18.23 -4.58
C ARG A 248 21.67 19.14 -3.37
N LYS A 249 20.74 18.81 -2.48
CA LYS A 249 20.29 19.73 -1.41
C LYS A 249 20.38 19.18 0.01
N LEU A 250 20.57 17.87 0.19
CA LEU A 250 20.75 17.23 1.49
C LEU A 250 22.18 16.71 1.71
N SER A 251 22.98 16.50 0.66
CA SER A 251 24.42 16.27 0.82
C SER A 251 25.10 17.61 1.13
N ILE A 252 25.73 17.69 2.30
CA ILE A 252 26.66 18.76 2.68
C ILE A 252 28.06 18.19 2.49
#